data_AF-A0A1G8QXT5-F1
#
_entry.id   AF-A0A1G8QXT5-F1
#
_cell.length_a   1.000
_cell.length_b   1.000
_cell.length_c   1.000
_cell.angle_alpha   90.00
_cell.angle_beta   90.00
_cell.angle_gamma   90.00
#
_symmetry.space_group_name_H-M   'P 1'
#
loop_
_entity.id
_entity.type
_entity.pdbx_description
1 polymer ?
#
loop_
_entity_poly.entity_id
_entity_poly.type
_entity_poly.pdbx_seq_one_letter_code
_entity_poly.pdbx_strand_id
1 'polypeptide(L)'
;MATIPLSSMLEADEQDRVGVLSERCCGVSRLPSLKYELLAVEGSMSHWLVKADLTELFEDGTALPQPFDVSRNKIIFAIAGQLGWTEEQTAHAADNLIPETGDEHAIALSNGKYLRMPILPAESFYVRLTHLQFELARWEAGDEKGYDPGTEVGSFVARMLLAAGAMRRSI
;
A
#
# COMPACT_ATOMS: atom_id res chain seq x y z
N MET A 1 9.00 -8.05 -4.49
CA MET A 1 8.53 -8.80 -5.67
C MET A 1 8.76 -7.91 -6.88
N ALA A 2 9.36 -8.41 -7.94
CA ALA A 2 9.60 -7.64 -9.17
C ALA A 2 8.94 -8.31 -10.38
N THR A 3 8.38 -7.48 -11.25
CA THR A 3 7.83 -7.90 -12.53
C THR A 3 8.73 -7.35 -13.63
N ILE A 4 9.38 -8.24 -14.39
CA ILE A 4 10.45 -7.89 -15.33
C ILE A 4 10.13 -8.54 -16.69
N PRO A 5 10.38 -7.85 -17.82
CA PRO A 5 10.26 -8.47 -19.14
C PRO A 5 11.05 -9.77 -19.21
N LEU A 6 10.40 -10.84 -19.68
CA LEU A 6 11.00 -12.16 -19.76
C LEU A 6 12.24 -12.17 -20.65
N SER A 7 12.24 -11.39 -21.74
CA SER A 7 13.40 -11.20 -22.62
C SER A 7 14.64 -10.70 -21.85
N SER A 8 14.46 -9.72 -20.96
CA SER A 8 15.54 -9.17 -20.15
C SER A 8 16.14 -10.19 -19.17
N MET A 9 15.39 -11.22 -18.77
CA MET A 9 15.88 -12.28 -17.89
C MET A 9 16.48 -13.46 -18.67
N LEU A 10 15.96 -13.74 -19.86
CA LEU A 10 16.45 -14.83 -20.72
C LEU A 10 17.79 -14.49 -21.39
N GLU A 11 18.00 -13.22 -21.73
CA GLU A 11 19.23 -12.72 -22.36
C GLU A 11 20.36 -12.46 -21.35
N ALA A 12 20.01 -12.24 -20.08
CA ALA A 12 20.96 -11.98 -19.01
C ALA A 12 21.62 -13.27 -18.51
N ASP A 13 22.96 -13.24 -18.37
CA ASP A 13 23.70 -14.25 -17.64
C ASP A 13 23.41 -14.17 -16.12
N GLU A 14 23.93 -15.09 -15.32
CA GLU A 14 23.64 -15.14 -13.88
C GLU A 14 24.04 -13.84 -13.16
N GLN A 15 25.12 -13.18 -13.60
CA GLN A 15 25.65 -11.97 -13.00
C GLN A 15 24.83 -10.74 -13.41
N ASP A 16 24.39 -10.70 -14.67
CA ASP A 16 23.50 -9.69 -15.22
C ASP A 16 22.08 -9.81 -14.63
N ARG A 17 21.59 -11.02 -14.35
CA ARG A 17 20.31 -11.23 -13.67
C ARG A 17 20.33 -10.65 -12.26
N VAL A 18 21.42 -10.83 -11.52
CA VAL A 18 21.59 -10.21 -10.21
C VAL A 18 21.57 -8.69 -10.34
N GLY A 19 22.24 -8.11 -11.34
CA GLY A 19 22.21 -6.67 -11.60
C GLY A 19 20.80 -6.16 -11.91
N VAL A 20 20.12 -6.76 -12.88
CA VAL A 20 18.76 -6.40 -13.30
C VAL A 20 17.77 -6.53 -12.13
N LEU A 21 17.84 -7.61 -11.33
CA LEU A 21 16.99 -7.79 -10.17
C LEU A 21 17.35 -6.80 -9.05
N SER A 22 18.63 -6.55 -8.80
CA SER A 22 19.08 -5.58 -7.77
C SER A 22 18.61 -4.17 -8.11
N GLU A 23 18.74 -3.75 -9.37
CA GLU A 23 18.34 -2.42 -9.81
C GLU A 23 16.82 -2.27 -9.79
N ARG A 24 16.09 -3.27 -10.30
CA ARG A 24 14.62 -3.22 -10.37
C ARG A 24 13.93 -3.39 -9.02
N CYS A 25 14.52 -4.13 -8.08
CA CYS A 25 13.95 -4.33 -6.75
C CYS A 25 14.39 -3.28 -5.73
N CYS A 26 15.66 -2.85 -5.81
CA CYS A 26 16.32 -2.14 -4.72
C CYS A 26 16.99 -0.84 -5.17
N GLY A 27 17.01 -0.52 -6.48
CA GLY A 27 17.61 0.71 -7.00
C GLY A 27 19.13 0.76 -6.87
N VAL A 28 19.78 -0.39 -6.67
CA VAL A 28 21.24 -0.51 -6.52
C VAL A 28 21.80 -1.39 -7.63
N SER A 29 22.99 -1.04 -8.11
CA SER A 29 23.60 -1.72 -9.26
C SER A 29 23.94 -3.19 -8.98
N ARG A 30 24.24 -3.54 -7.72
CA ARG A 30 24.56 -4.93 -7.36
C ARG A 30 24.41 -5.19 -5.86
N LEU A 31 23.72 -6.28 -5.52
CA LEU A 31 23.67 -6.83 -4.16
C LEU A 31 24.45 -8.16 -4.13
N PRO A 32 25.51 -8.29 -3.32
CA PRO A 32 26.36 -9.48 -3.30
C PRO A 32 25.59 -10.75 -2.89
N SER A 33 24.65 -10.61 -1.95
CA SER A 33 23.92 -11.72 -1.33
C SER A 33 22.44 -11.73 -1.72
N LEU A 34 22.17 -11.61 -3.02
CA LEU A 34 20.82 -11.63 -3.61
C LEU A 34 20.36 -13.06 -3.91
N LYS A 35 19.31 -13.52 -3.21
CA LYS A 35 18.57 -14.74 -3.54
C LYS A 35 17.30 -14.38 -4.30
N TYR A 36 16.98 -15.13 -5.33
CA TYR A 36 15.78 -14.86 -6.12
C TYR A 36 15.13 -16.16 -6.62
N GLU A 37 13.82 -16.09 -6.83
CA GLU A 37 12.98 -17.21 -7.25
C GLU A 37 11.93 -16.72 -8.24
N LEU A 38 11.79 -17.41 -9.37
CA LEU A 38 10.74 -17.13 -10.34
C LEU A 38 9.42 -17.72 -9.83
N LEU A 39 8.41 -16.88 -9.62
CA LEU A 39 7.11 -17.29 -9.14
C LEU A 39 6.15 -17.61 -10.30
N ALA A 40 6.15 -16.79 -11.36
CA ALA A 40 5.22 -16.93 -12.47
C ALA A 40 5.75 -16.25 -13.75
N VAL A 41 5.25 -16.70 -14.89
CA VAL A 41 5.44 -16.06 -16.20
C VAL A 41 4.06 -15.81 -16.80
N GLU A 42 3.77 -14.56 -17.13
CA GLU A 42 2.50 -14.12 -17.71
C GLU A 42 2.79 -13.36 -19.01
N GLY A 43 2.55 -14.03 -20.15
CA GLY A 43 2.86 -13.48 -21.46
C GLY A 43 4.35 -13.16 -21.60
N SER A 44 4.67 -11.87 -21.81
CA SER A 44 6.04 -11.38 -21.94
C SER A 44 6.68 -10.95 -20.61
N MET A 45 6.01 -11.18 -19.48
CA MET A 45 6.47 -10.73 -18.16
C MET A 45 6.80 -11.91 -17.25
N SER A 46 7.77 -11.71 -16.37
CA SER A 46 8.22 -12.68 -15.37
C SER A 46 8.15 -12.06 -13.97
N HIS A 47 7.63 -12.81 -13.01
CA HIS A 47 7.42 -12.37 -11.63
C HIS A 47 8.41 -13.06 -10.71
N TRP A 48 9.21 -12.27 -10.00
CA TRP A 48 10.30 -12.76 -9.17
C TRP A 48 10.12 -12.36 -7.70
N LEU A 49 10.30 -13.34 -6.82
CA LEU A 49 10.58 -13.10 -5.42
C LEU A 49 12.07 -12.84 -5.27
N VAL A 50 12.44 -11.76 -4.59
CA VAL A 50 13.84 -11.36 -4.38
C VAL A 50 14.04 -11.12 -2.89
N LYS A 51 15.08 -11.74 -2.33
CA LYS A 51 15.51 -11.65 -0.93
C LYS A 51 17.00 -11.31 -0.92
N ALA A 52 17.37 -10.17 -0.35
CA ALA A 52 18.78 -9.81 -0.21
C ALA A 52 19.19 -9.87 1.25
N ASP A 53 20.37 -10.44 1.52
CA ASP A 53 21.08 -10.21 2.78
C ASP A 53 21.92 -8.94 2.61
N LEU A 54 21.59 -7.90 3.38
CA LEU A 54 22.27 -6.62 3.31
C LEU A 54 23.40 -6.52 4.33
N THR A 55 23.61 -7.54 5.17
CA THR A 55 24.54 -7.51 6.31
C THR A 55 25.98 -7.17 5.88
N GLU A 56 26.43 -7.68 4.73
CA GLU A 56 27.78 -7.46 4.18
C GLU A 56 28.01 -6.04 3.63
N LEU A 57 26.96 -5.30 3.28
CA LEU A 57 27.09 -3.90 2.84
C LEU A 57 27.41 -2.94 3.99
N PHE A 58 27.36 -3.44 5.23
CA PHE A 58 27.58 -2.66 6.45
C PHE A 58 28.95 -2.94 7.10
N GLU A 59 29.86 -3.68 6.46
CA GLU A 59 31.15 -4.07 7.05
C GLU A 59 32.20 -2.94 7.13
N ASP A 60 32.05 -1.84 6.40
CA ASP A 60 32.97 -0.69 6.48
C ASP A 60 32.61 0.27 7.63
N GLY A 61 32.76 -0.21 8.86
CA GLY A 61 33.13 0.59 10.04
C GLY A 61 32.19 1.71 10.52
N THR A 62 31.10 2.04 9.82
CA THR A 62 30.02 2.82 10.39
C THR A 62 29.20 1.87 11.22
N ALA A 63 29.48 1.81 12.53
CA ALA A 63 28.56 1.26 13.50
C ALA A 63 27.16 1.73 13.13
N LEU A 64 26.30 0.80 12.71
CA LEU A 64 24.88 1.08 12.54
C LEU A 64 24.42 1.70 13.87
N PRO A 65 23.86 2.93 13.87
CA PRO A 65 23.15 3.40 15.03
C PRO A 65 21.92 2.50 15.16
N GLN A 66 22.10 1.42 15.93
CA GLN A 66 21.08 0.45 16.31
C GLN A 66 20.53 -0.40 15.16
N PRO A 67 20.02 -1.62 15.45
CA PRO A 67 19.26 -2.40 14.47
C PRO A 67 18.20 -1.51 13.85
N PHE A 68 17.96 -1.59 12.54
CA PHE A 68 17.00 -0.77 11.81
C PHE A 68 15.65 -0.67 12.54
N ASP A 69 15.53 0.33 13.40
CA ASP A 69 14.30 0.79 14.00
C ASP A 69 13.81 1.94 13.11
N VAL A 70 13.58 1.61 11.82
CA VAL A 70 12.75 2.48 10.99
C VAL A 70 11.38 2.34 11.62
N SER A 71 11.05 3.27 12.52
CA SER A 71 9.78 3.24 13.22
C SER A 71 8.69 3.03 12.19
N ARG A 72 7.76 2.11 12.45
CA ARG A 72 6.60 1.78 11.61
C ARG A 72 5.99 3.01 10.93
N ASN A 73 5.92 4.11 11.67
CA ASN A 73 5.45 5.40 11.19
C ASN A 73 6.28 5.94 10.03
N LYS A 74 7.62 5.90 10.07
CA LYS A 74 8.49 6.36 8.96
C LYS A 74 8.19 5.64 7.64
N ILE A 75 7.89 4.35 7.67
CA ILE A 75 7.50 3.59 6.45
C ILE A 75 6.16 4.10 5.93
N ILE A 76 5.19 4.27 6.82
CA ILE A 76 3.84 4.74 6.46
C ILE A 76 3.89 6.17 5.92
N PHE A 77 4.67 7.06 6.53
CA PHE A 77 4.88 8.43 6.04
C PHE A 77 5.56 8.46 4.67
N ALA A 78 6.52 7.57 4.40
CA ALA A 78 7.14 7.45 3.09
C ALA A 78 6.14 6.98 2.01
N ILE A 79 5.35 5.95 2.32
CA ILE A 79 4.29 5.43 1.43
C ILE A 79 3.22 6.50 1.19
N ALA A 80 2.79 7.19 2.24
CA ALA A 80 1.81 8.26 2.17
C ALA A 80 2.24 9.39 1.23
N GLY A 81 3.51 9.83 1.33
CA GLY A 81 4.07 10.83 0.43
C GLY A 81 4.08 10.39 -1.03
N GLN A 82 4.43 9.13 -1.30
CA GLN A 82 4.42 8.59 -2.67
C GLN A 82 3.02 8.43 -3.25
N LEU A 83 2.05 8.06 -2.42
CA LEU A 83 0.67 7.81 -2.84
C LEU A 83 -0.24 9.04 -2.72
N GLY A 84 0.32 10.19 -2.33
CA GLY A 84 -0.40 11.46 -2.20
C GLY A 84 -1.51 11.41 -1.15
N TRP A 85 -1.28 10.72 -0.03
CA TRP A 85 -2.23 10.69 1.08
C TRP A 85 -2.20 12.01 1.86
N THR A 86 -3.34 12.38 2.43
CA THR A 86 -3.40 13.52 3.36
C THR A 86 -2.78 13.16 4.70
N GLU A 87 -2.49 14.16 5.53
CA GLU A 87 -1.98 13.95 6.88
C GLU A 87 -2.96 13.10 7.72
N GLU A 88 -4.27 13.35 7.58
CA GLU A 88 -5.31 12.59 8.28
C GLU A 88 -5.36 11.13 7.82
N GLN A 89 -5.24 10.88 6.50
CA GLN A 89 -5.19 9.52 5.96
C GLN A 89 -3.95 8.77 6.44
N THR A 90 -2.82 9.48 6.53
CA THR A 90 -1.55 8.93 6.99
C THR A 90 -1.61 8.56 8.47
N ALA A 91 -2.17 9.45 9.30
CA ALA A 91 -2.37 9.19 10.73
C ALA A 91 -3.31 8.01 10.94
N HIS A 92 -4.46 7.99 10.24
CA HIS A 92 -5.43 6.89 10.34
C HIS A 92 -4.81 5.53 9.95
N ALA A 93 -4.04 5.51 8.86
CA ALA A 93 -3.32 4.32 8.40
C ALA A 93 -2.23 3.88 9.39
N ALA A 94 -1.56 4.82 10.06
CA ALA A 94 -0.59 4.52 11.10
C ALA A 94 -1.24 3.86 12.31
N ASP A 95 -2.45 4.27 12.69
CA ASP A 95 -3.16 3.76 13.86
C ASP A 95 -3.87 2.42 13.58
N ASN A 96 -4.31 2.15 12.34
CA ASN A 96 -5.17 1.02 11.98
C ASN A 96 -4.50 0.02 11.01
N LEU A 97 -3.35 -0.54 11.39
CA LEU A 97 -2.75 -1.65 10.63
C LEU A 97 -3.55 -2.94 10.85
N ILE A 98 -4.22 -3.38 9.80
CA ILE A 98 -4.92 -4.68 9.68
C ILE A 98 -6.18 -4.79 10.56
N PRO A 99 -7.25 -4.07 10.23
CA PRO A 99 -8.57 -4.46 10.71
C PRO A 99 -8.96 -5.73 9.96
N GLU A 100 -8.84 -6.89 10.63
CA GLU A 100 -9.54 -8.09 10.17
C GLU A 100 -11.01 -7.74 10.00
N THR A 101 -11.50 -7.90 8.79
CA THR A 101 -12.87 -7.58 8.40
C THR A 101 -13.43 -8.78 7.65
N GLY A 102 -14.73 -9.03 7.84
CA GLY A 102 -15.44 -10.09 7.14
C GLY A 102 -15.59 -9.77 5.65
N ASP A 103 -16.46 -10.51 4.97
CA ASP A 103 -16.67 -10.31 3.54
C ASP A 103 -17.20 -8.90 3.24
N GLU A 104 -16.54 -8.21 2.31
CA GLU A 104 -16.84 -6.83 1.91
C GLU A 104 -17.08 -6.71 0.39
N HIS A 105 -18.01 -5.85 0.00
CA HIS A 105 -18.05 -5.27 -1.33
C HIS A 105 -16.99 -4.19 -1.46
N ALA A 106 -16.29 -4.16 -2.61
CA ALA A 106 -15.29 -3.14 -2.93
C ALA A 106 -15.67 -2.38 -4.20
N ILE A 107 -15.63 -1.05 -4.13
CA ILE A 107 -15.86 -0.14 -5.25
C ILE A 107 -14.56 0.60 -5.53
N ALA A 108 -13.97 0.36 -6.70
CA ALA A 108 -12.76 1.04 -7.13
C ALA A 108 -13.05 2.51 -7.50
N LEU A 109 -12.18 3.41 -7.09
CA LEU A 109 -12.23 4.83 -7.42
C LEU A 109 -11.18 5.19 -8.47
N SER A 110 -11.38 6.30 -9.17
CA SER A 110 -10.49 6.77 -10.24
C SER A 110 -9.06 7.12 -9.79
N ASN A 111 -8.83 7.25 -8.48
CA ASN A 111 -7.54 7.58 -7.89
C ASN A 111 -6.83 6.39 -7.23
N GLY A 112 -7.22 5.16 -7.58
CA GLY A 112 -6.58 3.92 -7.10
C GLY A 112 -7.02 3.47 -5.70
N LYS A 113 -7.86 4.26 -5.02
CA LYS A 113 -8.47 3.90 -3.73
C LYS A 113 -9.72 3.03 -3.92
N TYR A 114 -10.15 2.39 -2.85
CA TYR A 114 -11.36 1.57 -2.81
C TYR A 114 -12.26 2.00 -1.65
N LEU A 115 -13.56 2.12 -1.92
CA LEU A 115 -14.58 2.15 -0.87
C LEU A 115 -15.01 0.71 -0.58
N ARG A 116 -14.98 0.32 0.69
CA ARG A 116 -15.28 -1.04 1.14
C ARG A 116 -16.39 -1.03 2.19
N MET A 117 -17.35 -1.95 2.06
CA MET A 117 -18.50 -2.07 2.95
C MET A 117 -18.89 -3.54 3.14
N PRO A 118 -19.46 -3.93 4.29
CA PRO A 118 -19.91 -5.30 4.53
C PRO A 118 -20.89 -5.81 3.46
N ILE A 119 -20.77 -7.09 3.07
CA ILE A 119 -21.75 -7.74 2.15
C ILE A 119 -23.10 -7.94 2.84
N LEU A 120 -23.08 -8.34 4.10
CA LEU A 120 -24.29 -8.54 4.89
C LEU A 120 -24.50 -7.38 5.86
N PRO A 121 -25.74 -6.93 6.06
CA PRO A 121 -26.08 -6.01 7.12
C PRO A 121 -26.08 -6.78 8.45
N ALA A 122 -24.90 -7.26 8.88
CA ALA A 122 -24.71 -7.55 10.30
C ALA A 122 -24.81 -6.21 11.05
N GLU A 123 -25.14 -6.27 12.35
CA GLU A 123 -25.57 -5.18 13.25
C GLU A 123 -24.63 -3.94 13.36
N SER A 124 -23.61 -3.82 12.51
CA SER A 124 -22.66 -2.73 12.41
C SER A 124 -22.42 -2.38 10.93
N PHE A 125 -23.10 -1.33 10.43
CA PHE A 125 -22.84 -0.80 9.09
C PHE A 125 -21.64 0.15 9.17
N TYR A 126 -20.59 -0.14 8.39
CA TYR A 126 -19.44 0.75 8.24
C TYR A 126 -19.09 0.92 6.76
N VAL A 127 -18.42 2.03 6.45
CA VAL A 127 -17.72 2.19 5.19
C VAL A 127 -16.27 2.55 5.45
N ARG A 128 -15.36 1.96 4.68
CA ARG A 128 -13.93 2.21 4.76
C ARG A 128 -13.40 2.73 3.45
N LEU A 129 -12.45 3.66 3.54
CA LEU A 129 -11.61 4.04 2.42
C LEU A 129 -10.28 3.30 2.56
N THR A 130 -9.87 2.60 1.51
CA THR A 130 -8.62 1.83 1.51
C THR A 130 -7.77 2.15 0.29
N HIS A 131 -6.46 1.97 0.43
CA HIS A 131 -5.52 1.99 -0.69
C HIS A 131 -4.46 0.92 -0.41
N LEU A 132 -4.32 -0.05 -1.32
CA LEU A 132 -3.56 -1.27 -1.08
C LEU A 132 -4.11 -2.02 0.15
N GLN A 133 -3.28 -2.26 1.16
CA GLN A 133 -3.65 -2.95 2.41
C GLN A 133 -3.93 -1.98 3.57
N PHE A 134 -3.91 -0.67 3.32
CA PHE A 134 -4.09 0.34 4.35
C PHE A 134 -5.52 0.86 4.38
N GLU A 135 -6.08 0.92 5.59
CA GLU A 135 -7.27 1.72 5.86
C GLU A 135 -6.85 3.18 6.02
N LEU A 136 -7.43 4.05 5.20
CA LEU A 136 -7.14 5.48 5.20
C LEU A 136 -8.21 6.28 5.94
N ALA A 137 -9.42 5.73 6.07
CA ALA A 137 -10.51 6.28 6.86
C ALA A 137 -11.59 5.21 7.07
N ARG A 138 -12.38 5.37 8.14
CA ARG A 138 -13.55 4.54 8.46
C ARG A 138 -14.67 5.42 8.99
N TRP A 139 -15.90 5.08 8.61
CA TRP A 139 -17.12 5.71 9.09
C TRP A 139 -18.07 4.62 9.57
N GLU A 140 -18.57 4.73 10.80
CA GLU A 140 -19.57 3.83 11.34
C GLU A 140 -20.95 4.49 11.34
N ALA A 141 -22.00 3.71 11.11
CA ALA A 141 -23.39 4.20 11.13
C ALA A 141 -23.84 4.73 12.51
N GLY A 142 -23.04 4.54 13.57
CA GLY A 142 -23.31 5.01 14.93
C GLY A 142 -22.56 6.29 15.33
N ASP A 143 -21.62 6.80 14.54
CA ASP A 143 -20.81 7.99 14.88
C ASP A 143 -21.60 9.31 14.78
N GLU A 144 -22.87 9.24 14.38
CA GLU A 144 -23.73 10.40 14.18
C GLU A 144 -24.43 10.84 15.48
N LYS A 145 -23.68 11.49 16.37
CA LYS A 145 -24.28 12.58 17.17
C LYS A 145 -24.54 13.77 16.23
N GLY A 146 -25.53 13.61 15.34
CA GLY A 146 -25.83 14.57 14.28
C GLY A 146 -26.64 14.02 13.10
N TYR A 147 -27.17 12.80 13.18
CA TYR A 147 -28.11 12.29 12.19
C TYR A 147 -29.45 13.02 12.35
N ASP A 148 -29.68 14.03 11.53
CA ASP A 148 -31.01 14.56 11.29
C ASP A 148 -31.59 13.82 10.06
N PRO A 149 -32.63 12.98 10.23
CA PRO A 149 -33.24 12.23 9.13
C PRO A 149 -33.86 13.12 8.05
N GLY A 150 -33.92 14.44 8.25
CA GLY A 150 -34.31 15.43 7.24
C GLY A 150 -33.19 15.92 6.31
N THR A 151 -31.90 15.66 6.60
CA THR A 151 -30.78 16.11 5.77
C THR A 151 -30.00 14.94 5.14
N GLU A 152 -30.38 14.68 3.89
CA GLU A 152 -29.57 14.10 2.82
C GLU A 152 -28.63 12.92 3.18
N VAL A 153 -29.06 11.73 2.78
CA VAL A 153 -28.19 10.63 2.32
C VAL A 153 -27.06 11.14 1.38
N GLY A 154 -27.28 12.27 0.70
CA GLY A 154 -26.28 13.01 -0.07
C GLY A 154 -25.10 13.54 0.74
N SER A 155 -25.24 13.90 2.02
CA SER A 155 -24.14 14.42 2.86
C SER A 155 -23.14 13.34 3.26
N PHE A 156 -23.61 12.13 3.57
CA PHE A 156 -22.75 10.99 3.91
C PHE A 156 -21.92 10.54 2.70
N VAL A 157 -22.60 10.33 1.56
CA VAL A 157 -21.96 9.96 0.30
C VAL A 157 -21.01 11.07 -0.18
N ALA A 158 -21.39 12.35 -0.05
CA ALA A 158 -20.51 13.46 -0.40
C ALA A 158 -19.27 13.54 0.49
N ARG A 159 -19.39 13.32 1.81
CA ARG A 159 -18.25 13.26 2.73
C ARG A 159 -17.31 12.11 2.39
N MET A 160 -17.85 10.94 2.08
CA MET A 160 -17.04 9.78 1.65
C MET A 160 -16.31 10.07 0.34
N LEU A 161 -16.99 10.66 -0.65
CA LEU A 161 -16.39 11.02 -1.93
C LEU A 161 -15.35 12.14 -1.80
N LEU A 162 -15.57 13.11 -0.91
CA LEU A 162 -14.58 14.15 -0.57
C LEU A 162 -13.35 13.54 0.14
N ALA A 163 -13.55 12.73 1.17
CA ALA A 163 -12.47 12.06 1.91
C ALA A 163 -11.70 11.07 1.02
N ALA A 164 -12.39 10.46 0.06
CA ALA A 164 -11.76 9.63 -0.95
C ALA A 164 -10.94 10.43 -1.95
N GLY A 165 -11.10 11.74 -2.05
CA GLY A 165 -10.49 12.59 -3.09
C GLY A 165 -11.15 12.39 -4.47
N ALA A 166 -12.39 11.91 -4.50
CA ALA A 166 -13.21 11.73 -5.70
C ALA A 166 -14.07 12.98 -6.01
N MET A 167 -14.19 13.92 -5.07
CA MET A 167 -14.73 15.25 -5.29
C MET A 167 -13.76 16.32 -4.79
N ARG A 168 -13.70 17.47 -5.48
CA ARG A 168 -13.03 18.67 -4.96
C ARG A 168 -14.02 19.46 -4.12
N ARG A 169 -13.57 20.02 -2.98
CA ARG A 169 -14.37 21.04 -2.27
C ARG A 169 -14.60 22.19 -3.25
N SER A 170 -15.85 22.42 -3.64
CA SER A 170 -16.25 23.67 -4.26
C SER A 170 -16.07 24.77 -3.21
N ILE A 171 -15.17 25.72 -3.51
CA ILE A 171 -14.95 26.95 -2.75
C ILE A 171 -16.11 27.91 -3.04
#